data_AF-A0A368THF8-F1
#
_entry.id   AF-A0A368THF8-F1
#
_cell.length_a   1.000
_cell.length_b   1.000
_cell.length_c   1.000
_cell.angle_alpha   90.00
_cell.angle_beta   90.00
_cell.angle_gamma   90.00
#
_symmetry.space_group_name_H-M   'P 1'
#
loop_
_entity.id
_entity.type
_entity.pdbx_description
1 polymer ?
#
loop_
_entity_poly.entity_id
_entity_poly.type
_entity_poly.pdbx_seq_one_letter_code
_entity_poly.pdbx_strand_id
1 'polypeptide(L)'
;MGIDIKVNVLFVLTLCLFFTGVGVASAQEEVVEGGITNSDWIAISAGIVMAASVLAGSLVIIVAIRTIAEKPEVFGRVFIVVLFAGVIVVFGLLIAFMLWTKI
;
A
#
# COMPACT_ATOMS: atom_id res chain seq x y z
N MET A 1 3.63 10.84 -29.50
CA MET A 1 4.07 10.84 -28.09
C MET A 1 2.88 10.89 -27.11
N GLY A 2 1.76 10.23 -27.41
CA GLY A 2 0.57 10.17 -26.53
C GLY A 2 0.03 8.76 -26.30
N ILE A 3 0.66 7.76 -26.93
CA ILE A 3 0.31 6.34 -26.83
C ILE A 3 1.10 5.70 -25.69
N ASP A 4 2.38 6.05 -25.53
CA ASP A 4 3.24 5.53 -24.46
C ASP A 4 2.73 5.88 -23.06
N ILE A 5 2.19 7.10 -22.88
CA ILE A 5 1.61 7.55 -21.60
C ILE A 5 0.33 6.77 -21.26
N LYS A 6 -0.51 6.47 -22.27
CA LYS A 6 -1.74 5.70 -22.09
C LYS A 6 -1.43 4.25 -21.75
N VAL A 7 -0.42 3.66 -22.38
CA VAL A 7 0.02 2.28 -22.09
C VAL A 7 0.61 2.18 -20.68
N ASN A 8 1.40 3.15 -20.23
CA ASN A 8 1.96 3.15 -18.87
C ASN A 8 0.88 3.35 -17.80
N VAL A 9 -0.08 4.25 -18.02
CA VAL A 9 -1.22 4.45 -17.11
C VAL A 9 -2.14 3.25 -17.09
N LEU A 10 -2.41 2.62 -18.24
CA LEU A 10 -3.23 1.41 -18.33
C LEU A 10 -2.54 0.21 -17.67
N PHE A 11 -1.22 0.09 -17.79
CA PHE A 11 -0.44 -0.95 -17.12
C PHE A 11 -0.46 -0.78 -15.59
N VAL A 12 -0.27 0.45 -15.09
CA VAL A 12 -0.39 0.76 -13.66
C VAL A 12 -1.81 0.54 -13.14
N LEU A 13 -2.84 0.87 -13.93
CA LEU A 13 -4.24 0.65 -13.57
C LEU A 13 -4.59 -0.85 -13.50
N THR A 14 -4.12 -1.65 -14.48
CA THR A 14 -4.26 -3.12 -14.49
C THR A 14 -3.52 -3.75 -13.32
N LEU A 15 -2.31 -3.28 -13.01
CA LEU A 15 -1.53 -3.76 -11.87
C LEU A 15 -2.23 -3.43 -10.54
N CYS A 16 -2.78 -2.22 -10.41
CA CYS A 16 -3.54 -1.79 -9.25
C CYS A 16 -4.82 -2.64 -9.08
N LEU A 17 -5.54 -2.93 -10.18
CA LEU A 17 -6.70 -3.82 -10.19
C LEU A 17 -6.35 -5.25 -9.76
N PHE A 18 -5.20 -5.77 -10.18
CA PHE A 18 -4.69 -7.08 -9.74
C PHE A 18 -4.41 -7.11 -8.24
N PHE A 19 -3.79 -6.05 -7.68
CA PHE A 19 -3.56 -5.95 -6.23
C PHE A 19 -4.86 -5.80 -5.43
N THR A 20 -5.86 -5.08 -5.95
CA THR A 20 -7.19 -5.01 -5.31
C THR A 20 -7.97 -6.33 -5.42
N GLY A 21 -7.79 -7.09 -6.50
CA GLY A 21 -8.44 -8.40 -6.70
C GLY A 21 -7.86 -9.49 -5.80
N VAL A 22 -6.55 -9.49 -5.56
CA VAL A 22 -5.90 -10.38 -4.58
C VAL A 22 -6.29 -10.00 -3.15
N GLY A 23 -6.50 -8.71 -2.86
CA GLY A 23 -6.97 -8.25 -1.54
C GLY A 23 -8.41 -8.64 -1.21
N VAL A 24 -9.31 -8.73 -2.21
CA VAL A 24 -10.71 -9.13 -1.99
C VAL A 24 -10.86 -10.66 -1.89
N ALA A 25 -10.01 -11.44 -2.57
CA ALA A 25 -10.06 -12.90 -2.48
C ALA A 25 -9.52 -13.46 -1.16
N SER A 26 -8.69 -12.73 -0.41
CA SER A 26 -8.18 -13.16 0.91
C SER A 26 -9.12 -12.85 2.09
N ALA A 27 -10.37 -12.48 1.83
CA ALA A 27 -11.42 -12.41 2.86
C ALA A 27 -12.15 -13.77 3.03
N GLN A 28 -11.45 -14.89 2.83
CA GLN A 28 -12.01 -16.22 3.07
C GLN A 28 -11.91 -16.54 4.57
N GLU A 29 -13.04 -16.42 5.25
CA GLU A 29 -13.31 -17.07 6.52
C GLU A 29 -13.29 -18.59 6.26
N GLU A 30 -12.15 -19.23 6.49
CA GLU A 30 -12.03 -20.69 6.43
C GLU A 30 -11.60 -21.21 7.80
N VAL A 31 -12.59 -21.81 8.49
CA VAL A 31 -12.37 -22.74 9.59
C VAL A 31 -11.58 -23.93 9.05
N VAL A 32 -10.28 -23.99 9.37
CA VAL A 32 -9.48 -25.21 9.20
C VAL A 32 -8.98 -25.65 10.57
N GLU A 33 -9.59 -26.72 11.08
CA GLU A 33 -9.15 -27.48 12.24
C GLU A 33 -7.73 -28.02 11.99
N GLY A 34 -6.73 -27.35 12.56
CA GLY A 34 -5.33 -27.73 12.36
C GLY A 34 -4.31 -26.84 13.07
N GLY A 35 -4.65 -26.29 14.24
CA GLY A 35 -3.69 -25.82 15.24
C GLY A 35 -2.89 -24.55 14.94
N ILE A 36 -3.47 -23.54 14.28
CA ILE A 36 -2.97 -22.17 14.35
C ILE A 36 -3.87 -21.40 15.32
N THR A 37 -3.27 -20.84 16.38
CA THR A 37 -4.04 -20.10 17.38
C THR A 37 -4.52 -18.76 16.80
N ASN A 38 -5.61 -18.19 17.31
CA ASN A 38 -6.10 -16.87 16.87
C ASN A 38 -4.99 -15.79 16.95
N SER A 39 -4.06 -15.91 17.91
CA SER A 39 -2.89 -15.04 18.07
C SER A 39 -1.90 -15.10 16.90
N ASP A 40 -1.69 -16.27 16.31
CA ASP A 40 -0.73 -16.45 15.21
C ASP A 40 -1.25 -15.81 13.91
N TRP A 41 -2.56 -15.92 13.64
CA TRP A 41 -3.20 -15.23 12.51
C TRP A 41 -3.19 -13.70 12.66
N ILE A 42 -3.35 -13.20 13.89
CA ILE A 42 -3.25 -11.76 14.16
C ILE A 42 -1.80 -11.28 13.96
N ALA A 43 -0.80 -12.06 14.34
CA ALA A 43 0.61 -11.71 14.13
C ALA A 43 0.99 -11.65 12.64
N ILE A 44 0.55 -12.64 11.84
CA ILE A 44 0.82 -12.68 10.39
C ILE A 44 0.15 -11.49 9.68
N SER A 45 -1.12 -11.22 10.00
CA SER A 45 -1.85 -10.11 9.40
C SER A 45 -1.29 -8.73 9.78
N ALA A 46 -0.84 -8.54 11.02
CA ALA A 46 -0.15 -7.32 11.44
C ALA A 46 1.15 -7.07 10.64
N GLY A 47 1.95 -8.13 10.42
CA GLY A 47 3.17 -8.04 9.61
C GLY A 47 2.89 -7.67 8.15
N ILE A 48 1.85 -8.27 7.54
CA ILE A 48 1.47 -7.99 6.15
C ILE A 48 0.99 -6.53 6.01
N VAL A 49 0.16 -6.04 6.94
CA VAL A 49 -0.35 -4.65 6.92
C VAL A 49 0.80 -3.63 7.03
N MET A 50 1.78 -3.88 7.90
CA MET A 50 2.96 -3.01 7.99
C MET A 50 3.74 -2.98 6.67
N ALA A 51 4.04 -4.15 6.11
CA ALA A 51 4.80 -4.25 4.87
C ALA A 51 4.07 -3.60 3.69
N ALA A 52 2.77 -3.86 3.53
CA ALA A 52 1.95 -3.30 2.46
C ALA A 52 1.87 -1.78 2.53
N SER A 53 1.75 -1.21 3.74
CA SER A 53 1.66 0.23 3.93
C SER A 53 2.95 0.95 3.54
N VAL A 54 4.10 0.42 3.96
CA VAL A 54 5.41 0.98 3.59
C VAL A 54 5.64 0.91 2.09
N LEU A 55 5.28 -0.21 1.45
CA LEU A 55 5.39 -0.36 0.00
C LEU A 55 4.54 0.70 -0.73
N ALA A 56 3.28 0.88 -0.33
CA ALA A 56 2.41 1.90 -0.92
C ALA A 56 2.98 3.32 -0.78
N GLY A 57 3.49 3.68 0.40
CA GLY A 57 4.12 4.98 0.63
C GLY A 57 5.41 5.19 -0.17
N SER A 58 6.26 4.17 -0.25
CA SER A 58 7.56 4.24 -0.94
C SER A 58 7.43 4.54 -2.43
N LEU A 59 6.43 3.97 -3.11
CA LEU A 59 6.19 4.22 -4.54
C LEU A 59 5.86 5.69 -4.81
N VAL A 60 5.05 6.31 -3.95
CA VAL A 60 4.69 7.73 -4.07
C VAL A 60 5.94 8.61 -3.93
N ILE A 61 6.84 8.26 -2.99
CA ILE A 61 8.09 9.00 -2.77
C ILE A 61 9.02 8.86 -3.99
N ILE A 62 9.15 7.66 -4.57
CA ILE A 62 9.97 7.44 -5.77
C ILE A 62 9.45 8.29 -6.94
N VAL A 63 8.14 8.30 -7.17
CA VAL A 63 7.52 9.13 -8.22
C VAL A 63 7.74 10.62 -7.93
N ALA A 64 7.57 11.04 -6.68
CA ALA A 64 7.76 12.42 -6.26
C ALA A 64 9.18 12.93 -6.54
N ILE A 65 10.20 12.17 -6.13
CA ILE A 65 11.61 12.50 -6.38
C ILE A 65 11.88 12.63 -7.88
N ARG A 66 11.36 11.71 -8.70
CA ARG A 66 11.51 11.76 -10.15
C ARG A 66 10.83 13.00 -10.75
N THR A 67 9.63 13.34 -10.30
CA THR A 67 8.92 14.54 -10.79
C THR A 67 9.61 15.85 -10.40
N ILE A 68 10.20 15.92 -9.20
CA ILE A 68 10.95 17.09 -8.72
C ILE A 68 12.26 17.25 -9.52
N ALA A 69 12.91 16.15 -9.89
CA ALA A 69 14.12 16.17 -10.70
C ALA A 69 13.90 16.72 -12.12
N GLU A 70 12.74 16.46 -12.73
CA GLU A 70 12.42 16.97 -14.07
C GLU A 70 11.93 18.43 -14.04
N LYS A 71 11.17 18.83 -13.00
CA LYS A 71 10.61 20.18 -12.88
C LYS A 71 10.59 20.62 -11.40
N PRO A 72 11.53 21.49 -10.96
CA PRO A 72 11.58 21.90 -9.55
C PRO A 72 10.39 22.80 -9.14
N GLU A 73 9.73 23.43 -10.12
CA GLU A 73 8.58 24.33 -9.91
C GLU A 73 7.35 23.63 -9.31
N VAL A 74 7.22 22.31 -9.51
CA VAL A 74 6.07 21.53 -9.01
C VAL A 74 6.28 20.94 -7.61
N PHE A 75 7.40 21.23 -6.93
CA PHE A 75 7.72 20.71 -5.60
C PHE A 75 6.58 20.85 -4.60
N GLY A 76 6.00 22.06 -4.47
CA GLY A 76 4.92 22.31 -3.50
C GLY A 76 3.65 21.51 -3.77
N ARG A 77 3.33 21.26 -5.05
CA ARG A 77 2.17 20.45 -5.43
C ARG A 77 2.44 18.96 -5.29
N VAL A 78 3.66 18.51 -5.48
CA VAL A 78 4.04 17.10 -5.27
C VAL A 78 4.09 16.79 -3.76
N PHE A 79 4.52 17.75 -2.94
CA PHE A 79 4.61 17.59 -1.49
C PHE A 79 3.26 17.28 -0.84
N ILE A 80 2.16 17.88 -1.32
CA ILE A 80 0.82 17.60 -0.76
C ILE A 80 0.41 16.13 -0.98
N VAL A 81 0.79 15.54 -2.13
CA VAL A 81 0.50 14.13 -2.46
C VAL A 81 1.36 13.19 -1.62
N VAL A 82 2.63 13.55 -1.42
CA VAL A 82 3.53 12.80 -0.54
C VAL A 82 3.05 12.84 0.91
N LEU A 83 2.56 13.98 1.40
CA LEU A 83 1.98 14.09 2.74
C LEU A 83 0.73 13.21 2.89
N PHE A 84 -0.15 13.18 1.89
CA PHE A 84 -1.33 12.30 1.92
C PHE A 84 -0.95 10.81 1.92
N ALA A 85 0.10 10.45 1.18
CA ALA A 85 0.66 9.10 1.22
C ALA A 85 1.29 8.76 2.59
N GLY A 86 1.98 9.72 3.22
CA GLY A 86 2.51 9.56 4.58
C GLY A 86 1.41 9.30 5.61
N VAL A 87 0.25 9.95 5.48
CA VAL A 87 -0.92 9.69 6.34
C VAL A 87 -1.43 8.26 6.20
N ILE A 88 -1.48 7.72 4.98
CA ILE A 88 -1.88 6.32 4.72
C ILE A 88 -0.92 5.34 5.40
N VAL A 89 0.39 5.59 5.34
CA VAL A 89 1.40 4.76 6.02
C VAL A 89 1.20 4.76 7.53
N VAL A 90 0.94 5.94 8.11
CA VAL A 90 0.67 6.07 9.55
C VAL A 90 -0.60 5.32 9.96
N PHE A 91 -1.66 5.35 9.14
CA PHE A 91 -2.86 4.57 9.41
C PHE A 91 -2.61 3.06 9.36
N GLY A 92 -1.83 2.58 8.40
CA GLY A 92 -1.42 1.18 8.33
C GLY A 92 -0.61 0.73 9.55
N LEU A 93 0.30 1.59 10.02
CA LEU A 93 1.05 1.34 11.24
C LEU A 93 0.15 1.35 12.48
N LEU A 94 -0.83 2.26 12.56
CA LEU A 94 -1.81 2.31 13.64
C LEU A 94 -2.65 1.03 13.71
N ILE A 95 -3.10 0.51 12.56
CA ILE A 95 -3.86 -0.75 12.48
C ILE A 95 -3.00 -1.92 12.97
N ALA A 96 -1.73 -1.99 12.55
CA ALA A 96 -0.81 -3.01 13.03
C ALA A 96 -0.59 -2.94 14.55
N PHE A 97 -0.48 -1.72 15.12
CA PHE A 97 -0.40 -1.54 16.58
C PHE A 97 -1.67 -1.97 17.31
N MET A 98 -2.86 -1.67 16.77
CA MET A 98 -4.12 -2.12 17.36
C MET A 98 -4.24 -3.65 17.37
N LEU A 99 -3.80 -4.31 16.28
CA LEU A 99 -3.77 -5.78 16.23
C LEU A 99 -2.77 -6.34 17.24
N TRP A 100 -1.59 -5.73 17.36
CA TRP A 100 -0.57 -6.15 18.32
C TRP A 100 -1.04 -6.07 19.77
N THR A 101 -1.75 -5.00 20.14
CA THR A 101 -2.32 -4.86 21.50
C THR A 101 -3.50 -5.80 21.79
N LYS A 102 -4.06 -6.44 20.76
CA LYS A 102 -5.18 -7.38 20.89
C LYS A 102 -4.71 -8.85 20.98
N ILE A 103 -3.46 -9.13 20.61
CA ILE A 103 -2.76 -10.39 20.89
C ILE A 103 -2.50 -10.48 22.40
#